data_AF-A0A2M8B3V9-F1
#
_entry.id   AF-A0A2M8B3V9-F1
#
_cell.length_a   1.000
_cell.length_b   1.000
_cell.length_c   1.000
_cell.angle_alpha   90.00
_cell.angle_beta   90.00
_cell.angle_gamma   90.00
#
_symmetry.space_group_name_H-M   'P 1'
#
loop_
_entity.id
_entity.type
_entity.pdbx_description
1 polymer ?
#
loop_
_entity_poly.entity_id
_entity_poly.type
_entity_poly.pdbx_seq_one_letter_code
_entity_poly.pdbx_strand_id
1 'polypeptide(L)'
;MSRRGPNNGGEKRDRILRAAVKIFSRKGFFGSKVSEIARAASVADGTIYLYFKNKDDLLISLFEEKMGEVVADVRRRVAVGGNALEKLRIFIENH
;
A
#
# COMPACT_ATOMS: atom_id res chain seq x y z
N MET A 1 9.20 23.79 -25.39
CA MET A 1 8.16 23.59 -24.36
C MET A 1 7.37 22.34 -24.71
N SER A 2 7.53 21.24 -23.98
CA SER A 2 6.58 20.12 -23.97
C SER A 2 6.27 19.77 -22.53
N ARG A 3 4.98 19.85 -22.20
CA ARG A 3 4.42 19.86 -20.85
C ARG A 3 4.55 18.47 -20.23
N ARG A 4 5.37 18.32 -19.19
CA ARG A 4 5.28 17.21 -18.23
C ARG A 4 3.87 17.29 -17.63
N GLY A 5 2.99 16.37 -18.02
CA GLY A 5 1.65 16.25 -17.42
C GLY A 5 1.75 16.01 -15.91
N PRO A 6 0.68 16.32 -15.14
CA PRO A 6 0.65 16.14 -13.69
C PRO A 6 0.98 14.69 -13.33
N ASN A 7 1.45 14.45 -12.10
CA ASN A 7 2.02 13.24 -11.49
C ASN A 7 1.32 11.88 -11.77
N ASN A 8 1.18 11.50 -13.04
CA ASN A 8 0.44 10.33 -13.54
C ASN A 8 1.08 9.01 -13.12
N GLY A 9 2.39 9.05 -12.80
CA GLY A 9 3.15 7.90 -12.37
C GLY A 9 2.70 7.41 -10.98
N GLY A 10 2.60 8.34 -10.02
CA GLY A 10 2.16 8.05 -8.66
C GLY A 10 0.70 7.57 -8.60
N GLU A 11 -0.19 8.25 -9.33
CA GLU A 11 -1.61 7.88 -9.34
C GLU A 11 -1.85 6.44 -9.85
N LYS A 12 -1.10 6.01 -10.86
CA LYS A 12 -1.16 4.62 -11.36
C LYS A 12 -0.62 3.63 -10.33
N ARG A 13 0.52 3.92 -9.71
CA ARG A 13 1.10 3.07 -8.66
C ARG A 13 0.09 2.84 -7.53
N ASP A 14 -0.55 3.90 -7.07
CA ASP A 14 -1.52 3.82 -5.96
C ASP A 14 -2.77 3.02 -6.34
N ARG A 15 -3.26 3.17 -7.59
CA ARG A 15 -4.37 2.35 -8.09
C ARG A 15 -4.00 0.87 -8.13
N ILE A 16 -2.78 0.55 -8.55
CA ILE A 16 -2.27 -0.82 -8.58
C ILE A 16 -2.23 -1.39 -7.17
N LEU A 17 -1.69 -0.66 -6.19
CA LEU A 17 -1.63 -1.11 -4.79
C LEU A 17 -3.03 -1.32 -4.20
N ARG A 18 -3.96 -0.39 -4.41
CA ARG A 18 -5.36 -0.56 -3.96
C ARG A 18 -6.03 -1.79 -4.58
N ALA A 19 -5.80 -2.03 -5.87
CA ALA A 19 -6.30 -3.23 -6.54
C ALA A 19 -5.67 -4.50 -5.96
N ALA A 20 -4.37 -4.47 -5.68
CA ALA A 20 -3.64 -5.59 -5.09
C ALA A 20 -4.19 -5.95 -3.70
N VAL A 21 -4.45 -4.97 -2.82
CA VAL A 21 -5.14 -5.20 -1.53
C VAL A 21 -6.43 -5.97 -1.76
N LYS A 22 -7.32 -5.46 -2.62
CA LYS A 22 -8.64 -6.05 -2.86
C LYS A 22 -8.56 -7.49 -3.39
N ILE A 23 -7.63 -7.76 -4.29
CA ILE A 23 -7.47 -9.08 -4.90
C ILE A 23 -6.82 -10.06 -3.91
N PHE A 24 -5.74 -9.67 -3.23
CA PHE A 24 -5.07 -10.51 -2.24
C PHE A 24 -6.00 -10.84 -1.06
N SER A 25 -6.78 -9.89 -0.55
CA SER A 25 -7.74 -10.15 0.54
C SER A 25 -8.86 -11.11 0.14
N ARG A 26 -9.21 -11.21 -1.16
CA ARG A 26 -10.29 -12.10 -1.63
C ARG A 26 -9.82 -13.48 -2.05
N LYS A 27 -8.62 -13.58 -2.62
CA LYS A 27 -8.12 -14.81 -3.25
C LYS A 27 -6.87 -15.40 -2.58
N GLY A 28 -6.32 -14.70 -1.59
CA GLY A 28 -4.98 -14.94 -1.09
C GLY A 28 -3.90 -14.55 -2.10
N PHE A 29 -2.66 -14.54 -1.63
CA PHE A 29 -1.51 -14.22 -2.47
C PHE A 29 -1.32 -15.24 -3.60
N PHE A 30 -1.26 -16.54 -3.27
CA PHE A 30 -1.02 -17.59 -4.27
C PHE A 30 -2.16 -17.76 -5.26
N GLY A 31 -3.42 -17.56 -4.84
CA GLY A 31 -4.61 -17.67 -5.69
C GLY A 31 -4.86 -16.49 -6.63
N SER A 32 -4.01 -15.46 -6.60
CA SER A 32 -4.15 -14.26 -7.42
C SER A 32 -3.13 -14.18 -8.56
N LYS A 33 -3.51 -13.51 -9.64
CA LYS A 33 -2.64 -13.21 -10.79
C LYS A 33 -2.44 -11.71 -10.97
N VAL A 34 -1.25 -11.33 -11.45
CA VAL A 34 -0.89 -9.94 -11.74
C VAL A 34 -1.85 -9.29 -12.76
N SER A 35 -2.29 -10.05 -13.76
CA SER A 35 -3.27 -9.56 -14.75
C SER A 35 -4.64 -9.22 -14.15
N GLU A 36 -5.05 -9.91 -13.09
CA GLU A 36 -6.30 -9.59 -12.37
C GLU A 36 -6.19 -8.26 -11.64
N ILE A 37 -5.01 -8.00 -11.05
CA ILE A 37 -4.69 -6.73 -10.39
C ILE A 37 -4.64 -5.60 -11.42
N ALA A 38 -3.99 -5.81 -12.57
CA ALA A 38 -3.92 -4.83 -13.66
C ALA A 38 -5.32 -4.43 -14.14
N ARG A 39 -6.18 -5.42 -14.41
CA ARG A 39 -7.58 -5.20 -14.79
C ARG A 39 -8.36 -4.44 -13.70
N ALA A 40 -8.20 -4.82 -12.44
CA ALA A 40 -8.85 -4.15 -11.32
C ALA A 40 -8.35 -2.71 -11.10
N ALA A 41 -7.12 -2.40 -11.48
CA ALA A 41 -6.53 -1.06 -11.45
C ALA A 41 -6.81 -0.25 -12.74
N SER A 42 -7.50 -0.84 -13.72
CA SER A 42 -7.75 -0.25 -15.04
C SER A 42 -6.45 0.19 -15.74
N VAL A 43 -5.45 -0.68 -15.73
CA VAL A 43 -4.18 -0.52 -16.46
C VAL A 43 -3.89 -1.75 -17.32
N ALA A 44 -3.03 -1.60 -18.33
CA ALA A 44 -2.55 -2.75 -19.09
C ALA A 44 -1.60 -3.62 -18.24
N ASP A 45 -1.56 -4.93 -18.49
CA ASP A 45 -0.72 -5.87 -17.73
C ASP A 45 0.76 -5.46 -17.67
N GLY A 46 1.31 -5.01 -18.81
CA GLY A 46 2.68 -4.49 -18.89
C GLY A 46 2.94 -3.27 -18.02
N THR A 47 1.90 -2.49 -17.68
CA THR A 47 2.03 -1.32 -16.81
C THR A 47 2.42 -1.71 -15.39
N ILE A 48 1.99 -2.88 -14.88
CA ILE A 48 2.39 -3.34 -13.54
C ILE A 48 3.92 -3.46 -13.47
N TYR A 49 4.53 -4.04 -14.51
CA TYR A 49 5.97 -4.32 -14.55
C TYR A 49 6.85 -3.08 -14.70
N LEU A 50 6.25 -1.91 -14.96
CA LEU A 50 6.95 -0.62 -14.88
C LEU A 50 7.16 -0.15 -13.44
N TYR A 51 6.37 -0.67 -12.49
CA TYR A 51 6.41 -0.28 -11.07
C TYR A 51 6.88 -1.40 -10.15
N PHE A 52 6.62 -2.66 -10.52
CA PHE A 52 6.88 -3.82 -9.67
C PHE A 52 7.52 -4.93 -10.49
N LYS A 53 8.63 -5.50 -10.01
CA LYS A 53 9.40 -6.51 -10.74
C LYS A 53 8.62 -7.82 -10.92
N ASN A 54 7.83 -8.19 -9.91
CA ASN A 54 7.04 -9.41 -9.89
C ASN A 54 5.92 -9.30 -8.82
N LYS A 55 5.17 -10.39 -8.61
CA LYS A 55 4.05 -10.42 -7.65
C LYS A 55 4.51 -10.29 -6.20
N ASP A 56 5.68 -10.85 -5.86
CA ASP A 56 6.27 -10.75 -4.52
C ASP A 56 6.70 -9.31 -4.21
N ASP A 57 7.36 -8.64 -5.16
CA ASP A 57 7.78 -7.24 -5.06
C ASP A 57 6.58 -6.29 -4.89
N LEU A 58 5.46 -6.59 -5.57
CA LEU A 58 4.19 -5.90 -5.37
C LEU A 58 3.64 -6.11 -3.95
N LEU A 59 3.70 -7.34 -3.42
CA LEU A 59 3.25 -7.63 -2.07
C LEU A 59 4.12 -6.94 -1.01
N ILE A 60 5.45 -6.97 -1.18
CA ILE A 60 6.40 -6.31 -0.29
C ILE A 60 6.15 -4.80 -0.29
N SER A 61 6.08 -4.17 -1.46
CA SER A 61 5.79 -2.74 -1.59
C SER A 61 4.47 -2.34 -0.92
N LEU A 62 3.45 -3.19 -1.06
CA LEU A 62 2.16 -3.00 -0.42
C LEU A 62 2.24 -3.09 1.10
N PHE A 63 2.97 -4.07 1.62
CA PHE A 63 3.20 -4.21 3.06
C PHE A 63 4.00 -3.04 3.63
N GLU A 64 5.08 -2.61 2.97
CA GLU A 64 5.90 -1.48 3.41
C GLU A 64 5.07 -0.19 3.51
N GLU A 65 4.24 0.08 2.51
CA GLU A 65 3.38 1.26 2.50
C GLU A 65 2.34 1.21 3.63
N LYS A 66 1.64 0.08 3.78
CA LYS A 66 0.60 -0.07 4.81
C LYS A 66 1.16 -0.12 6.22
N MET A 67 2.28 -0.80 6.43
CA MET A 67 2.96 -0.79 7.73
C MET A 67 3.51 0.58 8.08
N GLY A 68 4.01 1.33 7.09
CA GLY A 68 4.41 2.72 7.27
C GLY A 68 3.26 3.60 7.77
N GLU A 69 2.06 3.46 7.18
CA GLU A 69 0.84 4.15 7.62
C GLU A 69 0.47 3.80 9.07
N VAL A 70 0.47 2.51 9.42
CA VAL A 70 0.15 2.03 10.78
C VAL A 70 1.16 2.56 11.80
N VAL A 71 2.45 2.44 11.52
CA VAL A 71 3.51 2.95 12.41
C VAL A 71 3.41 4.46 12.59
N ALA A 72 3.12 5.20 11.51
CA ALA A 72 2.92 6.64 11.58
C ALA A 72 1.71 7.00 12.46
N ASP A 73 0.61 6.25 12.35
CA ASP A 73 -0.57 6.46 13.18
C ASP A 73 -0.33 6.20 14.66
N VAL A 74 0.25 5.05 14.99
CA VAL A 74 0.62 4.71 16.37
C VAL A 74 1.55 5.78 16.95
N ARG A 75 2.56 6.23 16.19
CA ARG A 75 3.45 7.32 16.62
C ARG A 75 2.70 8.61 16.91
N ARG A 76 1.77 9.02 16.02
CA ARG A 76 0.96 10.22 16.25
C ARG A 76 0.15 10.12 17.52
N ARG A 77 -0.52 8.98 17.77
CA ARG A 77 -1.36 8.79 18.94
C ARG A 77 -0.56 8.75 20.23
N VAL A 78 0.57 8.05 20.23
CA VAL A 78 1.51 8.01 21.37
C VAL A 78 2.07 9.40 21.69
N ALA A 79 2.29 10.26 20.69
CA ALA A 79 2.81 11.60 20.92
C ALA A 79 1.85 12.50 21.75
N VAL A 80 0.54 12.21 21.75
CA VAL A 80 -0.49 12.98 22.47
C VAL A 80 -0.68 12.53 23.92
N GLY A 81 -0.15 11.36 24.32
CA GLY A 81 -0.22 10.88 25.70
C GLY A 81 0.54 11.79 26.67
N GLY A 82 -0.08 12.18 27.77
CA GLY A 82 0.48 13.12 28.75
C GLY A 82 1.56 12.50 29.66
N ASN A 83 1.49 11.19 29.89
CA ASN A 83 2.49 10.46 30.69
C ASN A 83 2.88 9.11 30.05
N ALA A 84 3.92 8.47 30.58
CA ALA A 84 4.46 7.22 30.03
C ALA A 84 3.45 6.05 30.05
N LEU A 85 2.58 5.99 31.06
CA LEU A 85 1.58 4.93 31.19
C LEU A 85 0.48 5.07 30.12
N GLU A 86 0.02 6.29 29.86
CA GLU A 86 -0.93 6.58 28.78
C GLU A 86 -0.34 6.22 27.40
N LYS A 87 0.94 6.53 27.19
CA LYS A 87 1.64 6.16 25.95
C LYS A 87 1.72 4.65 25.75
N LEU A 88 2.03 3.90 26.80
CA LEU A 88 2.04 2.43 26.76
C LEU A 88 0.63 1.87 26.52
N ARG A 89 -0.39 2.43 27.17
CA ARG A 89 -1.78 2.03 26.96
C ARG A 89 -2.21 2.25 25.50
N ILE A 90 -1.94 3.43 24.95
CA ILE A 90 -2.24 3.76 23.55
C ILE A 90 -1.52 2.79 22.61
N PHE A 91 -0.27 2.41 22.89
CA PHE A 91 0.44 1.45 22.05
C PHE A 91 -0.21 0.05 22.07
N ILE A 92 -0.57 -0.45 23.27
CA ILE A 92 -1.17 -1.78 23.46
C ILE A 92 -2.57 -1.87 22.83
N GLU A 93 -3.39 -0.81 22.91
CA GLU A 93 -4.75 -0.79 22.35
C GLU A 93 -4.79 -0.71 20.80
N ASN A 94 -3.64 -0.62 20.13
CA ASN A 94 -3.52 -0.48 18.67
C ASN A 94 -2.79 -1.62 17.98
N HIS A 95 -2.57 -2.72 18.69
CA HIS A 95 -2.09 -4.01 18.17
C HIS A 95 -3.21 -5.05 18.26
#